data_AF-A0A7S0K6C0-F1
#
_entry.id   AF-A0A7S0K6C0-F1
#
_cell.length_a   1.000
_cell.length_b   1.000
_cell.length_c   1.000
_cell.angle_alpha   90.00
_cell.angle_beta   90.00
_cell.angle_gamma   90.00
#
_symmetry.space_group_name_H-M   'P 1'
#
loop_
_entity.id
_entity.type
_entity.pdbx_description
1 polymer ?
#
loop_
_entity_poly.entity_id
_entity_poly.type
_entity_poly.pdbx_seq_one_letter_code
_entity_poly.pdbx_strand_id
1 'polypeptide(L)'
;GVGAGFEEFGGSDPAGAAEHEARRSDPPPHRGAPGEVPVAPEAAAGALSSDAVKDVFSLARHNRVADLTALLDRGVPVDIADAHGNTILIVACQNGLKRVAKLALRRGCDIDARNSRGNTALHFCYAYGYGEGLGAYLVSKGADPAARNDAGFLPHEGIG
;
A
#
# COMPACT_ATOMS: atom_id res chain seq x y z
N GLY A 1 -44.26 -25.79 -71.85
CA GLY A 1 -45.44 -24.92 -71.84
C GLY A 1 -46.08 -25.00 -70.48
N VAL A 2 -46.41 -23.83 -69.93
CA VAL A 2 -47.36 -23.52 -68.83
C VAL A 2 -47.10 -24.18 -67.46
N GLY A 3 -47.18 -23.49 -66.32
CA GLY A 3 -47.74 -22.16 -66.07
C GLY A 3 -47.39 -21.64 -64.67
N ALA A 4 -47.75 -20.37 -64.49
CA ALA A 4 -47.41 -19.46 -63.41
C ALA A 4 -48.11 -19.75 -62.08
N GLY A 5 -47.57 -19.16 -61.01
CA GLY A 5 -48.19 -19.04 -59.69
C GLY A 5 -47.38 -18.08 -58.82
N PHE A 6 -47.70 -16.80 -58.95
CA PHE A 6 -47.24 -15.65 -58.16
C PHE A 6 -48.10 -15.56 -56.90
N GLU A 7 -47.53 -15.40 -55.70
CA GLU A 7 -48.14 -14.59 -54.63
C GLU A 7 -47.06 -13.97 -53.71
N GLU A 8 -47.25 -12.66 -53.57
CA GLU A 8 -46.62 -11.62 -52.76
C GLU A 8 -47.15 -11.70 -51.31
N PHE A 9 -46.44 -11.19 -50.29
CA PHE A 9 -46.98 -10.29 -49.24
C PHE A 9 -45.98 -10.01 -48.10
N GLY A 10 -45.94 -8.73 -47.69
CA GLY A 10 -45.49 -8.24 -46.38
C GLY A 10 -44.07 -7.66 -46.41
N GLY A 11 -43.83 -6.35 -46.43
CA GLY A 11 -44.47 -5.26 -45.68
C GLY A 11 -43.48 -4.83 -44.59
N SER A 12 -42.70 -3.76 -44.79
CA SER A 12 -42.95 -2.41 -44.23
C SER A 12 -41.72 -1.94 -43.43
N ASP A 13 -40.86 -1.14 -44.05
CA ASP A 13 -40.02 -0.15 -43.36
C ASP A 13 -40.93 1.02 -42.90
N PRO A 14 -40.67 1.72 -41.77
CA PRO A 14 -39.71 2.83 -41.85
C PRO A 14 -39.02 3.32 -40.55
N ALA A 15 -37.96 4.10 -40.79
CA ALA A 15 -37.58 5.34 -40.09
C ALA A 15 -37.21 5.30 -38.59
N GLY A 16 -35.91 5.31 -38.32
CA GLY A 16 -35.31 5.79 -37.07
C GLY A 16 -34.67 7.17 -37.23
N ALA A 17 -35.44 8.19 -36.82
CA ALA A 17 -35.08 9.52 -36.30
C ALA A 17 -33.81 10.26 -36.78
N ALA A 18 -34.08 11.45 -37.34
CA ALA A 18 -33.15 12.55 -37.50
C ALA A 18 -33.26 13.55 -36.33
N GLU A 19 -32.17 14.31 -36.12
CA GLU A 19 -32.07 15.68 -35.56
C GLU A 19 -32.38 15.93 -34.07
N HIS A 20 -31.46 16.60 -33.35
CA HIS A 20 -31.50 18.06 -33.25
C HIS A 20 -30.31 18.61 -32.41
N GLU A 21 -29.70 19.68 -32.90
CA GLU A 21 -28.70 20.49 -32.19
C GLU A 21 -29.23 21.03 -30.84
N ALA A 22 -28.34 21.12 -29.86
CA ALA A 22 -28.45 22.12 -28.80
C ALA A 22 -27.06 22.70 -28.47
N ARG A 23 -27.01 24.03 -28.57
CA ARG A 23 -25.85 24.89 -28.43
C ARG A 23 -25.53 25.18 -26.96
N ARG A 24 -24.22 25.31 -26.69
CA ARG A 24 -23.53 26.22 -25.75
C ARG A 24 -24.22 26.57 -24.43
N SER A 25 -23.56 26.26 -23.31
CA SER A 25 -23.49 27.11 -22.10
C SER A 25 -22.41 26.61 -21.13
N ASP A 26 -21.21 27.18 -21.19
CA ASP A 26 -20.37 27.38 -19.98
C ASP A 26 -20.91 28.63 -19.27
N PRO A 27 -21.17 28.62 -17.95
CA PRO A 27 -20.20 29.17 -16.96
C PRO A 27 -20.38 28.60 -15.52
N PRO A 28 -19.73 29.12 -14.43
CA PRO A 28 -18.53 29.96 -14.28
C PRO A 28 -17.42 29.30 -13.40
N PRO A 29 -16.24 29.93 -13.27
CA PRO A 29 -15.19 29.51 -12.33
C PRO A 29 -15.59 29.85 -10.88
N HIS A 30 -15.54 28.88 -9.98
CA HIS A 30 -15.65 29.16 -8.55
C HIS A 30 -14.28 29.63 -8.02
N ARG A 31 -14.14 30.94 -7.84
CA ARG A 31 -13.06 31.59 -7.10
C ARG A 31 -13.62 32.14 -5.79
N GLY A 32 -13.02 31.75 -4.66
CA GLY A 32 -13.31 32.25 -3.32
C GLY A 32 -12.86 31.25 -2.24
N ALA A 33 -11.56 31.03 -2.06
CA ALA A 33 -10.67 31.70 -1.10
C ALA A 33 -10.69 31.02 0.30
N PRO A 34 -9.71 31.32 1.17
CA PRO A 34 -8.59 30.45 1.53
C PRO A 34 -8.87 29.63 2.80
N GLY A 35 -8.78 28.31 2.68
CA GLY A 35 -8.66 27.41 3.83
C GLY A 35 -7.21 26.95 3.95
N GLU A 36 -6.37 27.79 4.52
CA GLU A 36 -5.19 27.31 5.24
C GLU A 36 -5.64 26.19 6.19
N VAL A 37 -5.15 24.99 5.96
CA VAL A 37 -4.13 24.42 6.86
C VAL A 37 -3.24 23.50 6.05
N PRO A 38 -1.99 23.88 5.75
CA PRO A 38 -0.99 22.89 5.41
C PRO A 38 -0.71 22.10 6.67
N VAL A 39 -1.29 20.91 6.82
CA VAL A 39 -0.71 19.92 7.75
C VAL A 39 0.42 19.22 7.03
N ALA A 40 1.45 19.99 6.69
CA ALA A 40 2.80 19.48 6.79
C ALA A 40 2.99 19.08 8.27
N PRO A 41 3.42 17.86 8.60
CA PRO A 41 4.07 17.65 9.88
C PRO A 41 5.48 18.24 9.77
N GLU A 42 5.58 19.57 9.64
CA GLU A 42 6.80 20.25 10.04
C GLU A 42 6.77 20.46 11.55
N ALA A 43 7.94 20.28 12.14
CA ALA A 43 8.27 20.61 13.52
C ALA A 43 7.80 19.62 14.60
N ALA A 44 8.39 18.43 14.57
CA ALA A 44 9.28 18.06 15.67
C ALA A 44 10.41 17.13 15.17
N ALA A 45 11.20 17.59 14.19
CA ALA A 45 12.56 17.08 14.03
C ALA A 45 13.44 17.62 15.17
N GLY A 46 13.00 17.47 16.42
CA GLY A 46 13.93 17.36 17.52
C GLY A 46 14.69 16.08 17.24
N ALA A 47 15.96 16.21 16.86
CA ALA A 47 16.81 15.08 16.52
C ALA A 47 16.55 13.96 17.54
N LEU A 48 15.86 12.91 17.09
CA LEU A 48 15.60 11.77 17.94
C LEU A 48 16.96 11.29 18.40
N SER A 49 17.16 11.24 19.72
CA SER A 49 18.42 10.73 20.26
C SER A 49 18.66 9.36 19.60
N SER A 50 19.91 9.10 19.21
CA SER A 50 20.30 7.76 18.72
C SER A 50 19.84 6.67 19.69
N ASP A 51 19.77 6.99 20.99
CA ASP A 51 19.28 6.11 22.04
C ASP A 51 17.81 5.77 21.86
N ALA A 52 16.96 6.75 21.53
CA ALA A 52 15.54 6.50 21.27
C ALA A 52 15.34 5.57 20.05
N VAL A 53 16.15 5.72 18.99
CA VAL A 53 16.10 4.84 17.82
C VAL A 53 16.56 3.42 18.17
N LYS A 54 17.67 3.29 18.92
CA LYS A 54 18.14 1.99 19.43
C LYS A 54 17.10 1.32 20.34
N ASP A 55 16.41 2.11 21.15
CA ASP A 55 15.37 1.64 22.06
C ASP A 55 14.19 1.07 21.26
N VAL A 56 13.74 1.73 20.19
CA VAL A 56 12.63 1.23 19.34
C VAL A 56 12.89 -0.18 18.84
N PHE A 57 14.06 -0.41 18.25
CA PHE A 57 14.38 -1.72 17.67
C PHE A 57 14.62 -2.78 18.74
N SER A 58 15.19 -2.41 19.89
CA SER A 58 15.33 -3.33 21.02
C SER A 58 13.96 -3.75 21.57
N LEU A 59 13.04 -2.80 21.73
CA LEU A 59 11.67 -3.08 22.16
C LEU A 59 10.93 -3.95 21.12
N ALA A 60 11.12 -3.69 19.83
CA ALA A 60 10.55 -4.51 18.76
C ALA A 60 11.08 -5.95 18.81
N ARG A 61 12.40 -6.15 18.91
CA ARG A 61 13.04 -7.49 19.02
C ARG A 61 12.56 -8.28 20.24
N HIS A 62 12.33 -7.60 21.36
CA HIS A 62 11.84 -8.22 22.59
C HIS A 62 10.30 -8.28 22.70
N ASN A 63 9.56 -7.97 21.63
CA ASN A 63 8.09 -7.97 21.60
C ASN A 63 7.44 -7.10 22.70
N ARG A 64 8.09 -6.00 23.07
CA ARG A 64 7.64 -5.04 24.08
C ARG A 64 6.64 -4.04 23.48
N VAL A 65 5.50 -4.56 23.04
CA VAL A 65 4.49 -3.81 22.26
C VAL A 65 3.99 -2.57 23.00
N ALA A 66 3.78 -2.64 24.32
CA ALA A 66 3.28 -1.50 25.10
C ALA A 66 4.28 -0.34 25.13
N ASP A 67 5.54 -0.64 25.45
CA ASP A 67 6.61 0.36 25.49
C ASP A 67 6.92 0.91 24.09
N LEU A 68 6.91 0.04 23.08
CA LEU A 68 7.06 0.43 21.68
C LEU A 68 5.93 1.40 21.26
N THR A 69 4.69 1.13 21.68
CA THR A 69 3.55 2.02 21.41
C THR A 69 3.75 3.38 22.08
N ALA A 70 4.10 3.39 23.37
CA ALA A 70 4.33 4.61 24.12
C ALA A 70 5.48 5.45 23.52
N LEU A 71 6.51 4.80 22.99
CA LEU A 71 7.62 5.47 22.35
C LEU A 71 7.23 6.04 20.98
N LEU A 72 6.44 5.31 20.17
CA LEU A 72 5.87 5.85 18.93
C LEU A 72 4.91 7.02 19.20
N ASP A 73 4.18 7.01 20.32
CA ASP A 73 3.32 8.12 20.77
C ASP A 73 4.11 9.38 21.16
N ARG A 74 5.39 9.25 21.49
CA ARG A 74 6.29 10.38 21.76
C ARG A 74 6.81 11.06 20.48
N GLY A 75 6.31 10.65 19.31
CA GLY A 75 6.65 11.26 18.02
C GLY A 75 7.80 10.58 17.28
N VAL A 76 8.17 9.36 17.66
CA VAL A 76 9.15 8.58 16.88
C VAL A 76 8.49 8.06 15.60
N PRO A 77 9.09 8.30 14.42
CA PRO A 77 8.55 7.80 13.16
C PRO A 77 8.55 6.28 13.16
N VAL A 78 7.50 5.69 12.58
CA VAL A 78 7.39 4.23 12.46
C VAL A 78 8.31 3.67 11.36
N ASP A 79 8.61 4.49 10.35
CA ASP A 79 9.47 4.15 9.20
C ASP A 79 10.96 4.39 9.46
N ILE A 80 11.36 4.54 10.72
CA ILE A 80 12.78 4.55 11.06
C ILE A 80 13.44 3.24 10.63
N ALA A 81 14.68 3.34 10.21
CA ALA A 81 15.50 2.21 9.81
C ALA A 81 16.71 2.07 10.75
N ASP A 82 17.12 0.82 11.04
CA ASP A 82 18.34 0.55 11.78
C ASP A 82 19.59 0.70 10.89
N ALA A 83 20.77 0.40 11.44
CA ALA A 83 22.04 0.50 10.71
C ALA A 83 22.13 -0.39 9.45
N HIS A 84 21.23 -1.36 9.29
CA HIS A 84 21.14 -2.25 8.14
C HIS A 84 19.98 -1.89 7.20
N GLY A 85 19.32 -0.75 7.44
CA GLY A 85 18.13 -0.34 6.70
C GLY A 85 16.86 -1.07 7.11
N ASN A 86 16.86 -1.86 8.19
CA ASN A 86 15.65 -2.61 8.58
C ASN A 86 14.67 -1.69 9.31
N THR A 87 13.43 -1.66 8.85
CA THR A 87 12.32 -0.99 9.54
C THR A 87 11.78 -1.85 10.69
N ILE A 88 10.93 -1.25 11.54
CA ILE A 88 10.23 -1.96 12.62
C ILE A 88 9.45 -3.16 12.06
N LEU A 89 8.84 -3.00 10.89
CA LEU A 89 8.08 -4.06 10.23
C LEU A 89 8.99 -5.22 9.82
N ILE A 90 10.16 -4.94 9.24
CA ILE A 90 11.15 -5.96 8.87
C ILE A 90 11.61 -6.74 10.11
N VAL A 91 11.96 -6.04 11.20
CA VAL A 91 12.39 -6.68 12.46
C VAL A 91 11.28 -7.55 13.06
N ALA A 92 10.03 -7.09 12.98
CA ALA A 92 8.88 -7.89 13.43
C ALA A 92 8.74 -9.17 12.60
N CYS A 93 8.96 -9.11 11.29
CA CYS A 93 8.84 -10.24 10.38
C CYS A 93 9.97 -11.25 10.55
N GLN A 94 11.21 -10.77 10.78
CA GLN A 94 12.35 -11.62 11.11
C GLN A 94 12.11 -12.49 12.35
N ASN A 95 11.35 -11.97 13.33
CA ASN A 95 11.07 -12.65 14.60
C ASN A 95 9.63 -13.23 14.70
N GLY A 96 8.84 -13.17 13.62
CA GLY A 96 7.46 -13.67 13.62
C GLY A 96 6.48 -12.91 14.53
N LEU A 97 6.80 -11.68 14.91
CA LEU A 97 6.08 -10.89 15.90
C LEU A 97 4.84 -10.20 15.31
N LYS A 98 3.77 -10.99 15.13
CA LYS A 98 2.49 -10.51 14.57
C LYS A 98 1.93 -9.28 15.29
N ARG A 99 2.11 -9.16 16.62
CA ARG A 99 1.60 -8.01 17.39
C ARG A 99 2.35 -6.72 17.06
N VAL A 100 3.66 -6.79 16.90
CA VAL A 100 4.50 -5.66 16.51
C VAL A 100 4.22 -5.26 15.06
N ALA A 101 4.13 -6.23 14.14
CA ALA A 101 3.77 -5.96 12.75
C ALA A 101 2.41 -5.26 12.62
N LYS A 102 1.39 -5.72 13.35
CA LYS A 102 0.07 -5.06 13.41
C LYS A 102 0.15 -3.65 13.96
N LEU A 103 1.00 -3.40 14.96
CA LEU A 103 1.19 -2.05 15.50
C LEU A 103 1.83 -1.14 14.44
N ALA A 104 2.90 -1.58 13.78
CA ALA A 104 3.60 -0.80 12.76
C ALA A 104 2.64 -0.42 11.61
N LEU A 105 1.86 -1.38 11.11
CA LEU A 105 0.87 -1.12 10.05
C LEU A 105 -0.23 -0.14 10.48
N ARG A 106 -0.72 -0.24 11.73
CA ARG A 106 -1.72 0.71 12.25
C ARG A 106 -1.17 2.13 12.35
N ARG A 107 0.16 2.29 12.48
CA ARG A 107 0.85 3.57 12.51
C ARG A 107 1.17 4.11 11.12
N GLY A 108 0.79 3.38 10.07
CA GLY A 108 0.97 3.82 8.68
C GLY A 108 2.39 3.64 8.16
N CYS A 109 3.11 2.62 8.64
CA CYS A 109 4.43 2.31 8.09
C CYS A 109 4.35 1.89 6.62
N ASP A 110 5.42 2.13 5.88
CA ASP A 110 5.60 1.60 4.54
C ASP A 110 5.74 0.07 4.60
N ILE A 111 4.77 -0.63 4.01
CA ILE A 111 4.69 -2.09 4.02
C ILE A 111 5.73 -2.74 3.10
N ASP A 112 6.11 -2.04 2.04
CA ASP A 112 7.05 -2.49 1.02
C ASP A 112 8.43 -1.84 1.18
N ALA A 113 8.68 -1.23 2.35
CA ALA A 113 9.97 -0.68 2.71
C ALA A 113 11.09 -1.70 2.50
N ARG A 114 12.17 -1.25 1.86
CA ARG A 114 13.33 -2.06 1.51
C ARG A 114 14.51 -1.72 2.41
N ASN A 115 15.18 -2.74 2.92
CA ASN A 115 16.44 -2.54 3.63
C ASN A 115 17.63 -2.32 2.66
N SER A 116 18.84 -2.18 3.19
CA SER A 116 20.05 -1.92 2.40
C SER A 116 20.43 -3.05 1.41
N ARG A 117 19.74 -4.19 1.44
CA ARG A 117 19.90 -5.31 0.49
C ARG A 117 18.66 -5.46 -0.43
N GLY A 118 17.76 -4.50 -0.40
CA GLY A 118 16.51 -4.55 -1.15
C GLY A 118 15.45 -5.48 -0.58
N ASN A 119 15.69 -6.10 0.58
CA ASN A 119 14.74 -7.04 1.16
C ASN A 119 13.59 -6.28 1.83
N THR A 120 12.37 -6.71 1.54
CA THR A 120 11.13 -6.25 2.18
C THR A 120 10.76 -7.12 3.37
N ALA A 121 9.78 -6.68 4.18
CA ALA A 121 9.24 -7.47 5.28
C ALA A 121 8.75 -8.87 4.87
N LEU A 122 8.20 -9.02 3.66
CA LEU A 122 7.77 -10.31 3.12
C LEU A 122 8.93 -11.29 2.92
N HIS A 123 10.09 -10.83 2.43
CA HIS A 123 11.26 -11.71 2.26
C HIS A 123 11.66 -12.37 3.58
N PHE A 124 11.65 -11.59 4.67
CA PHE A 124 11.92 -12.10 6.02
C PHE A 124 10.82 -13.03 6.53
N CYS A 125 9.55 -12.79 6.20
CA CYS A 125 8.48 -13.73 6.58
C CYS A 125 8.74 -15.13 6.00
N TYR A 126 9.04 -15.23 4.70
CA TYR A 126 9.28 -16.53 4.08
C TYR A 126 10.60 -17.17 4.51
N ALA A 127 11.69 -16.39 4.56
CA ALA A 127 13.00 -16.89 4.94
C ALA A 127 13.04 -17.50 6.36
N TYR A 128 12.21 -16.99 7.28
CA TYR A 128 12.15 -17.46 8.68
C TYR A 128 10.91 -18.32 8.97
N GLY A 129 10.16 -18.75 7.95
CA GLY A 129 9.04 -19.69 8.11
C GLY A 129 7.73 -19.08 8.61
N TYR A 130 7.59 -17.75 8.56
CA TYR A 130 6.37 -17.01 8.91
C TYR A 130 5.52 -16.61 7.71
N GLY A 131 5.86 -17.09 6.50
CA GLY A 131 5.17 -16.77 5.24
C GLY A 131 3.65 -17.03 5.28
N GLU A 132 3.24 -18.23 5.64
CA GLU A 132 1.81 -18.63 5.71
C GLU A 132 1.00 -17.83 6.75
N GLY A 133 1.66 -17.35 7.81
CA GLY A 133 0.98 -16.71 8.93
C GLY A 133 1.03 -15.19 8.90
N LEU A 134 2.25 -14.65 8.97
CA LEU A 134 2.49 -13.21 8.96
C LEU A 134 2.64 -12.69 7.53
N GLY A 135 3.30 -13.42 6.64
CA GLY A 135 3.43 -13.04 5.23
C GLY A 135 2.07 -12.92 4.54
N ALA A 136 1.21 -13.92 4.66
CA ALA A 136 -0.16 -13.89 4.13
C ALA A 136 -0.97 -12.71 4.71
N TYR A 137 -0.75 -12.39 5.99
CA TYR A 137 -1.35 -11.21 6.60
C TYR A 137 -0.85 -9.91 5.96
N LEU A 138 0.45 -9.77 5.70
CA LEU A 138 0.99 -8.58 5.02
C LEU A 138 0.47 -8.46 3.57
N VAL A 139 0.41 -9.56 2.82
CA VAL A 139 -0.18 -9.58 1.47
C VAL A 139 -1.65 -9.14 1.53
N SER A 140 -2.41 -9.60 2.53
CA SER A 140 -3.81 -9.15 2.74
C SER A 140 -3.93 -7.66 3.06
N LYS A 141 -2.83 -7.02 3.46
CA LYS A 141 -2.72 -5.58 3.74
C LYS A 141 -2.13 -4.78 2.59
N GLY A 142 -1.84 -5.43 1.46
CA GLY A 142 -1.36 -4.77 0.25
C GLY A 142 0.15 -4.85 0.04
N ALA A 143 0.88 -5.67 0.80
CA ALA A 143 2.30 -5.91 0.53
C ALA A 143 2.49 -6.58 -0.83
N ASP A 144 3.48 -6.15 -1.59
CA ASP A 144 3.77 -6.68 -2.92
C ASP A 144 4.48 -8.04 -2.85
N PRO A 145 3.80 -9.16 -3.21
CA PRO A 145 4.43 -10.48 -3.23
C PRO A 145 5.40 -10.67 -4.40
N ALA A 146 5.47 -9.73 -5.35
CA ALA A 146 6.36 -9.76 -6.49
C ALA A 146 7.59 -8.84 -6.34
N ALA A 147 7.75 -8.18 -5.19
CA ALA A 147 8.89 -7.30 -4.92
C ALA A 147 10.20 -8.09 -4.93
N ARG A 148 11.10 -7.80 -5.88
CA ARG A 148 12.42 -8.45 -5.95
C ARG A 148 13.45 -7.72 -5.11
N ASN A 149 14.25 -8.41 -4.31
CA ASN A 149 15.41 -7.81 -3.64
C ASN A 149 16.55 -7.46 -4.62
N ASP A 150 17.66 -6.90 -4.13
CA ASP A 150 18.76 -6.46 -5.00
C ASP A 150 19.53 -7.62 -5.63
N ALA A 151 19.42 -8.81 -5.06
CA ALA A 151 19.92 -10.06 -5.64
C ALA A 151 18.94 -10.66 -6.67
N GLY A 152 17.78 -10.05 -6.88
CA GLY A 152 16.78 -10.48 -7.84
C GLY A 152 15.81 -11.55 -7.33
N PHE A 153 15.86 -11.94 -6.06
CA PHE A 153 14.95 -12.95 -5.49
C PHE A 153 13.60 -12.34 -5.12
N LEU A 154 12.54 -13.11 -5.33
CA LEU A 154 11.19 -12.84 -4.85
C LEU A 154 11.06 -13.15 -3.36
N PRO A 155 10.03 -12.63 -2.67
CA PRO A 155 9.90 -12.82 -1.24
C PRO A 155 9.84 -14.30 -0.81
N HIS A 156 9.13 -15.14 -1.57
CA HIS A 156 9.00 -16.57 -1.29
C HIS A 156 10.24 -17.39 -1.66
N GLU A 157 11.15 -16.85 -2.48
CA GLU A 157 12.44 -17.46 -2.80
C GLU A 157 13.47 -17.24 -1.67
N GLY A 158 13.25 -16.23 -0.82
CA GLY A 158 14.02 -15.97 0.40
C GLY A 158 15.01 -14.81 0.31
N ILE A 159 15.98 -14.78 1.22
CA ILE A 159 17.01 -13.72 1.37
C ILE A 159 18.41 -14.25 1.05
N GLY A 160 18.59 -14.76 -0.18
CA GLY A 160 19.85 -15.38 -0.65
C GLY A 160 21.12 -14.65 -0.25
#